data_AF-A0A9D8SG52-F1
#
_entry.id   AF-A0A9D8SG52-F1
#
_cell.length_a   1.000
_cell.length_b   1.000
_cell.length_c   1.000
_cell.angle_alpha   90.00
_cell.angle_beta   90.00
_cell.angle_gamma   90.00
#
_symmetry.space_group_name_H-M   'P 1'
#
loop_
_entity.id
_entity.type
_entity.pdbx_description
1 polymer ?
#
loop_
_entity_poly.entity_id
_entity_poly.type
_entity_poly.pdbx_seq_one_letter_code
_entity_poly.pdbx_strand_id
1 'polypeptide(L)' 'MKDTVITAAVKRRELKIWLACFVVANIINWAAIIKFQAPWYEIFTQIGYVVVTSLLLYGLLLLVRIAWRIVRHLMGK' A
#
# COMPACT_ATOMS: atom_id res chain seq x y z
N MET A 1 15.75 -7.56 -23.50
CA MET A 1 14.82 -7.46 -22.35
C MET A 1 13.47 -7.12 -22.94
N LYS A 2 12.51 -8.04 -22.86
CA LYS A 2 11.25 -7.98 -23.63
C LYS A 2 10.43 -6.76 -23.23
N ASP A 3 9.99 -6.01 -24.23
CA ASP A 3 9.09 -4.87 -24.17
C ASP A 3 7.79 -5.22 -23.41
N THR A 4 7.79 -5.01 -22.10
CA THR A 4 6.54 -4.91 -21.35
C THR A 4 5.83 -3.64 -21.77
N VAL A 5 4.58 -3.79 -22.22
CA VAL A 5 3.63 -2.72 -22.58
C VAL A 5 3.53 -1.60 -21.51
N ILE A 6 3.91 -1.90 -20.28
CA ILE A 6 4.00 -0.96 -19.16
C ILE A 6 5.39 -0.33 -19.13
N THR A 7 5.46 0.98 -19.41
CA THR A 7 6.69 1.77 -19.33
C THR A 7 7.35 1.65 -17.95
N ALA A 8 8.67 1.52 -17.91
CA ALA A 8 9.44 1.40 -16.67
C ALA A 8 9.16 2.54 -15.65
N ALA A 9 8.77 3.72 -16.13
CA ALA A 9 8.36 4.86 -15.31
C ALA A 9 7.10 4.58 -14.46
N VAL A 10 6.10 3.89 -15.02
CA VAL A 10 4.87 3.52 -14.31
C VAL A 10 5.18 2.49 -13.23
N LYS A 11 5.98 1.47 -13.54
CA LYS A 11 6.39 0.46 -12.58
C LYS A 11 7.12 1.07 -11.37
N ARG A 12 8.03 2.02 -11.61
CA ARG A 12 8.73 2.75 -10.53
C ARG A 12 7.78 3.59 -9.67
N ARG A 13 6.76 4.19 -10.27
CA ARG A 13 5.75 4.97 -9.54
C ARG A 13 4.90 4.08 -8.64
N GLU A 14 4.35 3.00 -9.17
CA GLU A 14 3.51 2.09 -8.39
C GLU A 14 4.32 1.43 -7.26
N LEU A 15 5.59 1.08 -7.51
CA LEU A 15 6.50 0.58 -6.46
C LEU A 15 6.69 1.61 -5.34
N LYS A 16 6.91 2.90 -5.67
CA LYS A 16 7.05 3.95 -4.65
C LYS A 16 5.78 4.11 -3.81
N ILE A 17 4.60 4.05 -4.43
CA ILE A 17 3.32 4.15 -3.72
C ILE A 17 3.13 2.96 -2.78
N TRP A 18 3.40 1.75 -3.27
CA TRP A 18 3.34 0.55 -2.42
C TRP A 18 4.35 0.60 -1.28
N LEU A 19 5.57 1.09 -1.52
CA LEU A 19 6.59 1.25 -0.50
C LEU A 19 6.17 2.26 0.59
N ALA A 20 5.48 3.34 0.22
CA ALA A 20 4.86 4.24 1.20
C ALA A 20 3.77 3.53 2.03
N CYS A 21 2.93 2.70 1.40
CA CYS A 21 1.93 1.88 2.11
C CYS A 21 2.59 0.87 3.06
N PHE A 22 3.73 0.30 2.66
CA PHE A 22 4.50 -0.62 3.48
C PHE A 22 5.07 0.06 4.74
N VAL A 23 5.57 1.28 4.62
CA VAL A 23 6.00 2.07 5.79
C VAL A 23 4.82 2.34 6.73
N VAL A 24 3.67 2.75 6.20
CA VAL A 24 2.45 2.98 7.00
C VAL A 24 2.00 1.69 7.69
N ALA A 25 2.02 0.54 6.99
CA ALA A 25 1.67 -0.75 7.58
C ALA A 25 2.61 -1.15 8.73
N ASN A 26 3.91 -0.87 8.62
CA ASN A 26 4.86 -1.11 9.72
C ASN A 26 4.56 -0.21 10.95
N ILE A 27 4.22 1.06 10.72
CA ILE A 27 3.84 1.97 11.81
C ILE A 27 2.58 1.48 12.52
N ILE A 28 1.58 1.02 11.76
CA ILE A 28 0.36 0.42 12.32
C ILE A 28 0.71 -0.83 13.14
N ASN A 29 1.62 -1.66 12.64
CA ASN A 29 2.08 -2.87 13.33
C ASN A 29 2.71 -2.52 14.69
N TRP A 30 3.63 -1.54 14.71
CA TRP A 30 4.26 -1.09 15.95
C TRP A 30 3.25 -0.45 16.91
N ALA A 31 2.34 0.36 16.40
CA ALA A 31 1.28 0.97 17.19
C ALA A 31 0.37 -0.08 17.84
N ALA A 32 0.06 -1.17 17.13
CA ALA A 32 -0.69 -2.30 17.68
C ALA A 32 0.07 -2.98 18.82
N ILE A 33 1.37 -3.27 18.63
CA ILE A 33 2.19 -3.91 19.65
C ILE A 33 2.25 -3.07 20.94
N ILE A 34 2.44 -1.75 20.81
CA ILE A 34 2.46 -0.83 21.96
C ILE A 34 1.08 -0.78 22.64
N LYS A 35 0.00 -0.66 21.86
CA LYS A 35 -1.36 -0.51 22.39
C LYS A 35 -1.87 -1.77 23.09
N PHE A 36 -1.55 -2.94 22.53
CA PHE A 36 -2.01 -4.24 23.04
C PHE A 36 -0.97 -4.92 23.94
N GLN A 37 0.15 -4.24 24.25
CA GLN A 37 1.24 -4.77 25.08
C GLN A 37 1.74 -6.14 24.59
N ALA A 38 1.77 -6.32 23.27
CA ALA A 38 2.19 -7.56 22.65
C ALA A 38 3.72 -7.75 22.78
N PRO A 39 4.22 -8.98 22.80
CA PRO A 39 5.65 -9.24 22.89
C PRO A 39 6.42 -8.70 21.67
N TRP A 40 7.59 -8.10 21.91
CA TRP A 40 8.41 -7.43 20.90
C TRP A 40 8.84 -8.30 19.71
N TYR A 41 8.91 -9.62 19.88
CA TYR A 41 9.25 -10.52 18.77
C TYR A 41 8.14 -10.59 17.71
N GLU A 42 6.92 -10.15 18.03
CA GLU A 42 5.82 -10.06 17.08
C GLU A 42 6.08 -9.09 15.93
N ILE A 43 6.99 -8.13 16.12
CA ILE A 43 7.46 -7.25 15.03
C ILE A 43 7.98 -8.09 13.84
N PHE A 44 8.67 -9.21 14.12
CA PHE A 44 9.26 -10.05 13.09
C PHE A 44 8.31 -11.16 12.62
N THR A 45 7.55 -11.77 13.54
CA THR A 45 6.62 -12.85 13.18
C THR A 45 5.41 -12.32 12.40
N GLN A 46 5.07 -11.03 12.55
CA GLN A 46 3.96 -10.40 11.85
C GLN A 46 4.33 -9.85 10.46
N ILE A 47 5.55 -10.08 9.96
CA ILE A 47 5.98 -9.52 8.67
C ILE A 47 5.05 -9.92 7.50
N GLY A 48 4.48 -11.13 7.55
CA GLY A 48 3.46 -11.58 6.58
C GLY A 48 2.19 -10.73 6.65
N TYR A 49 1.70 -10.43 7.84
CA TYR A 49 0.54 -9.55 8.04
C TYR A 49 0.83 -8.11 7.61
N VAL A 50 2.04 -7.60 7.85
CA VAL A 50 2.45 -6.27 7.40
C VAL A 50 2.44 -6.18 5.87
N VAL A 51 2.94 -7.21 5.18
CA VAL A 51 2.89 -7.29 3.71
C VAL A 51 1.45 -7.30 3.21
N VAL A 52 0.59 -8.17 3.75
CA VAL A 52 -0.83 -8.22 3.37
C VAL A 52 -1.53 -6.88 3.65
N THR A 53 -1.28 -6.28 4.80
CA THR A 53 -1.84 -4.97 5.18
C THR A 53 -1.39 -3.88 4.23
N SER A 54 -0.11 -3.87 3.84
CA SER A 54 0.41 -2.91 2.85
C SER A 54 -0.26 -3.06 1.48
N LEU A 55 -0.56 -4.30 1.06
CA LEU A 55 -1.28 -4.59 -0.18
C LEU A 55 -2.74 -4.13 -0.10
N LEU A 56 -3.40 -4.34 1.04
CA LEU A 56 -4.76 -3.86 1.29
C LEU A 56 -4.83 -2.33 1.26
N LEU A 57 -3.91 -1.64 1.95
CA LEU A 57 -3.82 -0.18 1.93
C LEU A 57 -3.56 0.35 0.52
N TYR A 58 -2.65 -0.28 -0.22
CA TYR A 58 -2.39 0.06 -1.62
C TYR A 58 -3.62 -0.14 -2.50
N GLY A 59 -4.32 -1.27 -2.34
CA GLY A 59 -5.57 -1.55 -3.05
C GLY A 59 -6.66 -0.52 -2.75
N LEU A 60 -6.81 -0.13 -1.48
CA LEU A 60 -7.76 0.91 -1.07
C LEU A 60 -7.41 2.27 -1.72
N LEU A 61 -6.15 2.69 -1.67
CA LEU A 61 -5.70 3.92 -2.33
C LEU A 61 -5.91 3.86 -3.85
N LEU A 62 -5.68 2.71 -4.47
CA LEU A 62 -5.92 2.50 -5.89
C LEU A 62 -7.42 2.64 -6.21
N LEU A 63 -8.30 2.05 -5.39
CA LEU A 63 -9.75 2.18 -5.53
C LEU A 63 -10.22 3.62 -5.38
N VAL A 64 -9.76 4.35 -4.34
CA VAL A 64 -10.07 5.78 -4.15
C VAL A 64 -9.62 6.59 -5.37
N ARG A 65 -8.44 6.27 -5.91
CA ARG A 65 -7.87 6.96 -7.07
C ARG A 65 -8.64 6.69 -8.35
N ILE A 66 -9.10 5.46 -8.55
CA ILE A 66 -9.98 5.09 -9.68
C ILE A 66 -11.34 5.78 -9.51
N ALA A 67 -11.94 5.72 -8.32
CA ALA A 67 -13.20 6.39 -8.02
C ALA A 67 -13.10 7.89 -8.29
N TRP A 68 -12.02 8.57 -7.88
CA TRP A 68 -11.82 9.99 -8.18
C TRP A 68 -11.62 10.26 -9.68
N ARG A 69 -10.97 9.35 -10.43
CA ARG A 69 -10.90 9.48 -11.89
C ARG A 69 -12.28 9.35 -12.53
N ILE A 70 -13.09 8.39 -12.10
CA ILE A 70 -14.47 8.17 -12.57
C ILE A 70 -15.33 9.39 -12.24
N VAL A 71 -15.28 9.86 -10.99
CA VAL A 71 -16.02 11.04 -10.54
C VAL A 71 -15.63 12.27 -11.34
N ARG A 72 -14.34 12.52 -11.59
CA ARG A 72 -13.90 13.63 -12.47
C ARG A 72 -14.35 13.44 -13.90
N HIS A 73 -14.40 12.21 -14.41
CA HIS A 73 -14.92 11.93 -15.74
C HIS A 73 -16.43 12.15 -15.85
N LEU A 74 -17.19 11.92 -14.76
CA LEU A 74 -18.63 12.13 -14.70
C LEU A 74 -19.01 13.58 -14.41
N MET A 75 -18.19 14.32 -13.65
CA MET A 75 -18.41 15.73 -13.32
C MET A 75 -17.85 16.70 -14.38
N GLY A 76 -17.07 16.21 -15.33
CA GLY A 76 -16.77 16.89 -16.61
C GLY A 76 -17.70 16.34 -17.71
N LYS A 77 -18.15 17.05 -18.74
CA LYS A 77 -17.52 18.15 -19.49
C LYS A 77 -16.02 17.96 -19.70
#